data_AF-A0A383BBW4-F1
#
_entry.id   AF-A0A383BBW4-F1
#
_cell.length_a   1.000
_cell.length_b   1.000
_cell.length_c   1.000
_cell.angle_alpha   90.00
_cell.angle_beta   90.00
_cell.angle_gamma   90.00
#
_symmetry.space_group_name_H-M   'P 1'
#
loop_
_entity.id
_entity.type
_entity.pdbx_description
1 polymer ?
#
loop_
_entity_poly.entity_id
_entity_poly.type
_entity_poly.pdbx_seq_one_letter_code
_entity_poly.pdbx_strand_id
1 'polypeptide(L)'
;MRILLISNLFPPDIGGPATHISRLAGELYARGHRVRVIVCADNPQISSNEPYSVHRISRRLPVPLRFTIVFIWTWLTALFSDVVYINGLELPATAGARFAFRPTVLKIVGDFSWEYAIRHNWTDDGIDAYQSANYPKKIELVRVAQNLYCRLAGRIIVPSD
;
A
#
# COMPACT_ATOMS: atom_id res chain seq x y z
N MET A 1 10.15 9.16 -16.07
CA MET A 1 10.33 9.25 -14.59
C MET A 1 10.64 7.86 -14.02
N ARG A 2 11.16 7.79 -12.80
CA ARG A 2 11.37 6.58 -12.00
C ARG A 2 10.23 6.46 -10.99
N ILE A 3 9.40 5.44 -11.11
CA ILE A 3 8.16 5.28 -10.35
C ILE A 3 8.25 3.98 -9.56
N LEU A 4 8.03 4.08 -8.24
CA LEU A 4 7.88 2.92 -7.36
C LEU A 4 6.40 2.70 -7.08
N LEU A 5 5.91 1.50 -7.38
CA LEU A 5 4.55 1.08 -7.08
C LEU A 5 4.57 0.11 -5.91
N ILE A 6 3.70 0.32 -4.92
CA ILE A 6 3.55 -0.55 -3.76
C ILE A 6 2.13 -1.12 -3.76
N SER A 7 2.00 -2.44 -3.55
CA SER A 7 0.70 -3.09 -3.44
C SER A 7 0.70 -4.28 -2.48
N ASN A 8 -0.42 -4.53 -1.81
CA ASN A 8 -0.57 -5.76 -1.04
C ASN A 8 -0.88 -6.98 -1.93
N LEU A 9 -1.41 -6.75 -3.13
CA LEU A 9 -1.83 -7.78 -4.10
C LEU A 9 -1.27 -7.47 -5.48
N PHE A 10 -0.86 -8.51 -6.21
CA PHE A 10 -0.35 -8.39 -7.57
C PHE A 10 -0.47 -9.72 -8.30
N PRO A 11 -0.59 -9.77 -9.64
CA PRO A 11 -0.62 -11.04 -10.35
C PRO A 11 0.51 -11.99 -9.92
N PRO A 12 0.20 -13.28 -9.70
CA PRO A 12 -1.02 -14.01 -10.09
C PRO A 12 -2.21 -13.88 -9.12
N ASP A 13 -2.12 -13.10 -8.05
CA ASP A 13 -3.24 -12.91 -7.14
C ASP A 13 -4.42 -12.21 -7.82
N ILE A 14 -5.64 -12.64 -7.47
CA ILE A 14 -6.88 -12.10 -8.01
C ILE A 14 -7.39 -10.98 -7.09
N GLY A 15 -7.79 -9.86 -7.66
CA GLY A 15 -8.44 -8.76 -6.93
C GLY A 15 -8.27 -7.41 -7.61
N GLY A 16 -9.14 -6.46 -7.27
CA GLY A 16 -9.11 -5.10 -7.82
C GLY A 16 -7.73 -4.42 -7.73
N PRO A 17 -7.06 -4.43 -6.56
CA PRO A 17 -5.72 -3.84 -6.43
C PRO A 17 -4.66 -4.52 -7.31
N ALA A 18 -4.70 -5.84 -7.45
CA ALA A 18 -3.76 -6.59 -8.29
C ALA A 18 -3.89 -6.18 -9.76
N THR A 19 -5.12 -6.18 -10.29
CA THR A 19 -5.38 -5.76 -11.67
C THR A 19 -5.03 -4.29 -11.89
N HIS A 20 -5.38 -3.41 -10.95
CA HIS A 20 -5.09 -1.98 -11.04
C HIS A 20 -3.59 -1.70 -11.12
N ILE A 21 -2.80 -2.26 -10.20
CA ILE A 21 -1.36 -1.99 -10.14
C ILE A 21 -0.62 -2.61 -11.32
N SER A 22 -0.99 -3.83 -11.75
CA SER A 22 -0.41 -4.47 -12.93
C SER A 22 -0.66 -3.66 -14.21
N ARG A 23 -1.90 -3.20 -14.44
CA ARG A 23 -2.24 -2.35 -15.58
C ARG A 23 -1.52 -1.01 -15.53
N LEU A 24 -1.54 -0.33 -14.37
CA LEU A 24 -0.85 0.94 -14.19
C LEU A 24 0.66 0.81 -14.45
N ALA A 25 1.29 -0.25 -13.94
CA ALA A 25 2.70 -0.54 -14.16
C ALA A 25 3.02 -0.72 -15.66
N GLY A 26 2.20 -1.52 -16.36
CA GLY A 26 2.33 -1.74 -17.80
C GLY A 26 2.20 -0.46 -18.62
N GLU A 27 1.17 0.35 -18.35
CA GLU A 27 0.93 1.62 -19.04
C GLU A 27 2.05 2.64 -18.80
N LEU A 28 2.52 2.77 -17.56
CA LEU A 28 3.64 3.66 -17.24
C LEU A 28 4.92 3.20 -17.92
N TYR A 29 5.18 1.89 -17.93
CA TYR A 29 6.34 1.33 -18.63
C TYR A 29 6.28 1.59 -20.13
N ALA A 30 5.13 1.33 -20.77
CA ALA A 30 4.90 1.54 -22.20
C ALA A 30 5.10 3.01 -22.62
N ARG A 31 4.82 3.95 -21.71
CA ARG A 31 5.07 5.39 -21.89
C ARG A 31 6.54 5.81 -21.63
N GLY A 32 7.45 4.86 -21.42
CA GLY A 32 8.89 5.10 -21.24
C GLY A 32 9.32 5.44 -19.81
N HIS A 33 8.47 5.20 -18.80
CA HIS A 33 8.88 5.37 -17.40
C HIS A 33 9.62 4.14 -16.89
N ARG A 34 10.56 4.35 -15.96
CA ARG A 34 11.24 3.26 -15.24
C ARG A 34 10.37 2.85 -14.06
N VAL A 35 9.75 1.67 -14.14
CA VAL A 35 8.83 1.17 -13.13
C VAL A 35 9.53 0.13 -12.26
N ARG A 36 9.30 0.20 -10.95
CA ARG A 36 9.62 -0.86 -9.99
C ARG A 36 8.41 -1.12 -9.12
N VAL A 37 8.15 -2.37 -8.78
CA VAL A 37 6.98 -2.75 -7.99
C VAL A 37 7.45 -3.52 -6.75
N ILE A 38 6.96 -3.19 -5.57
CA ILE A 38 7.13 -3.99 -4.34
C ILE A 38 5.76 -4.47 -3.91
N VAL A 39 5.63 -5.78 -3.69
CA VAL A 39 4.36 -6.41 -3.35
C VAL A 39 4.52 -7.47 -2.28
N CYS A 40 3.43 -7.80 -1.60
CA CYS A 40 3.36 -9.02 -0.82
C CYS A 40 2.75 -10.16 -1.66
N ALA A 41 3.27 -11.38 -1.57
CA ALA A 41 2.78 -12.57 -2.28
C ALA A 41 2.92 -13.83 -1.42
N ASP A 42 2.05 -14.83 -1.63
CA ASP A 42 2.17 -16.14 -0.95
C ASP A 42 3.29 -17.00 -1.50
N ASN A 43 3.56 -16.88 -2.81
CA ASN A 43 4.73 -17.47 -3.46
C ASN A 43 5.68 -16.35 -3.93
N PRO A 44 6.67 -15.94 -3.11
CA PRO A 44 7.60 -14.88 -3.47
C PRO A 44 8.61 -15.30 -4.56
N GLN A 45 8.80 -16.59 -4.80
CA GLN A 45 9.76 -17.12 -5.79
C GLN A 45 9.19 -17.21 -7.20
N ILE A 46 7.93 -16.83 -7.41
CA ILE A 46 7.32 -16.87 -8.74
C ILE A 46 8.09 -15.97 -9.71
N SER A 47 8.44 -16.53 -10.86
CA SER A 47 9.14 -15.80 -11.92
C SER A 47 8.29 -14.62 -12.40
N SER A 48 8.93 -13.46 -12.49
CA SER A 48 8.33 -12.25 -13.03
C SER A 48 8.51 -12.25 -14.55
N ASN A 49 7.42 -12.30 -15.30
CA ASN A 49 7.45 -12.15 -16.76
C ASN A 49 7.21 -10.69 -17.18
N GLU A 50 7.08 -9.79 -16.21
CA GLU A 50 6.88 -8.37 -16.44
C GLU A 50 8.15 -7.71 -16.98
N PRO A 51 8.03 -6.71 -17.88
CA PRO A 51 9.20 -6.01 -18.44
C PRO A 51 9.86 -5.03 -17.45
N TYR A 52 9.40 -5.00 -16.21
CA TYR A 52 9.86 -4.16 -15.11
C TYR A 52 10.10 -5.01 -13.86
N SER A 53 10.94 -4.53 -12.93
CA SER A 53 11.28 -5.30 -11.74
C SER A 53 10.11 -5.38 -10.75
N VAL A 54 9.78 -6.59 -10.30
CA VAL A 54 8.78 -6.84 -9.26
C VAL A 54 9.44 -7.57 -8.09
N HIS A 55 9.51 -6.91 -6.94
CA HIS A 55 10.03 -7.48 -5.71
C HIS A 55 8.88 -8.04 -4.85
N ARG A 56 8.91 -9.34 -4.57
CA ARG A 56 7.85 -10.03 -3.82
C ARG A 56 8.31 -10.37 -2.41
N ILE A 57 7.57 -9.89 -1.43
CA ILE A 57 7.77 -10.17 0.00
C ILE A 57 6.77 -11.25 0.43
N SER A 58 7.23 -12.27 1.14
CA SER A 58 6.35 -13.37 1.58
C SER A 58 5.24 -12.87 2.51
N ARG A 59 3.98 -13.18 2.19
CA ARG A 59 2.82 -12.93 3.08
C ARG A 59 2.83 -13.80 4.32
N ARG A 60 3.52 -14.94 4.29
CA ARG A 60 3.63 -15.89 5.41
C ARG A 60 4.45 -15.35 6.58
N LEU A 61 5.17 -14.25 6.39
CA LEU A 61 5.90 -13.60 7.45
C LEU A 61 4.92 -12.98 8.48
N PRO A 62 5.25 -13.04 9.79
CA PRO A 62 4.50 -12.32 10.80
C PRO A 62 4.36 -10.84 10.45
N VAL A 63 3.20 -10.25 10.73
CA VAL A 63 2.87 -8.87 10.34
C VAL A 63 3.95 -7.85 10.71
N PRO A 64 4.52 -7.84 11.93
CA PRO A 64 5.56 -6.88 12.29
C PRO A 64 6.79 -7.00 11.41
N LEU A 65 7.27 -8.23 11.19
CA LEU A 65 8.45 -8.48 10.35
C LEU A 65 8.17 -8.10 8.89
N ARG A 66 6.99 -8.45 8.38
CA ARG A 66 6.57 -8.10 7.03
C ARG A 66 6.54 -6.59 6.83
N PHE A 67 5.99 -5.84 7.78
CA PHE A 67 5.93 -4.39 7.72
C PHE A 67 7.32 -3.75 7.79
N THR A 68 8.21 -4.26 8.63
CA THR A 68 9.61 -3.81 8.68
C THR A 68 10.31 -4.02 7.33
N ILE A 69 10.12 -5.20 6.71
CA ILE A 69 10.71 -5.49 5.40
C ILE A 69 10.12 -4.57 4.32
N VAL A 70 8.80 -4.38 4.28
CA VAL A 70 8.15 -3.44 3.34
C VAL A 70 8.69 -2.03 3.54
N PHE A 71 8.84 -1.58 4.78
CA PHE A 71 9.41 -0.27 5.11
C PHE A 71 10.84 -0.12 4.57
N ILE A 72 11.75 -1.06 4.87
CA ILE A 72 13.15 -1.01 4.44
C ILE A 72 13.26 -1.03 2.92
N TRP A 73 12.56 -1.97 2.26
CA TRP A 73 12.58 -2.07 0.81
C TRP A 73 11.98 -0.84 0.14
N THR A 74 10.90 -0.28 0.68
CA THR A 74 10.33 0.97 0.17
C THR A 74 11.33 2.11 0.33
N TRP A 75 11.95 2.26 1.51
CA TRP A 75 12.93 3.31 1.78
C TRP A 75 14.11 3.25 0.81
N LEU A 76 14.80 2.10 0.74
CA LEU A 76 15.99 1.94 -0.10
C LEU A 76 15.67 2.10 -1.59
N THR A 77 14.52 1.58 -2.02
CA THR A 77 14.10 1.69 -3.43
C THR A 77 13.69 3.13 -3.75
N ALA A 78 12.98 3.82 -2.85
CA ALA A 78 12.51 5.18 -3.04
C ALA A 78 13.66 6.20 -3.15
N LEU A 79 14.84 5.95 -2.55
CA LEU A 79 16.02 6.80 -2.75
C LEU A 79 16.34 7.02 -4.24
N PHE A 80 16.04 6.03 -5.09
CA PHE A 80 16.27 6.06 -6.53
C PHE A 80 15.00 6.28 -7.35
N SER A 81 13.88 6.66 -6.73
CA SER A 81 12.61 6.93 -7.41
C SER A 81 12.26 8.42 -7.32
N ASP A 82 11.49 8.91 -8.29
CA ASP A 82 11.02 10.29 -8.29
C ASP A 82 9.69 10.41 -7.51
N VAL A 83 8.88 9.35 -7.49
CA VAL A 83 7.58 9.27 -6.78
C VAL A 83 7.26 7.83 -6.36
N VAL A 84 6.50 7.69 -5.27
CA VAL A 84 5.99 6.39 -4.77
C VAL A 84 4.47 6.39 -4.82
N TYR A 85 3.89 5.45 -5.58
CA TYR A 85 2.45 5.23 -5.65
C TYR A 85 2.11 4.00 -4.78
N ILE A 86 1.12 4.13 -3.90
CA ILE A 86 0.83 3.13 -2.87
C ILE A 86 -0.65 2.75 -2.95
N ASN A 87 -0.95 1.46 -3.04
CA ASN A 87 -2.30 0.92 -2.97
C ASN A 87 -2.32 -0.35 -2.11
N GLY A 88 -2.54 -0.20 -0.81
CA GLY A 88 -2.24 -1.21 0.20
C GLY A 88 -0.84 -1.07 0.78
N LEU A 89 -0.67 -1.50 2.03
CA LEU A 89 0.58 -1.38 2.82
C LEU A 89 0.95 0.08 3.12
N GLU A 90 -0.06 0.93 3.29
CA GLU A 90 0.02 2.38 3.39
C GLU A 90 0.98 2.84 4.48
N LEU A 91 0.85 2.26 5.68
CA LEU A 91 1.66 2.65 6.83
C LEU A 91 3.17 2.43 6.60
N PRO A 92 3.67 1.19 6.36
CA PRO A 92 5.10 0.97 6.16
C PRO A 92 5.63 1.63 4.87
N ALA A 93 4.83 1.69 3.80
CA ALA A 93 5.26 2.28 2.54
C ALA A 93 5.39 3.80 2.61
N THR A 94 4.42 4.49 3.23
CA THR A 94 4.47 5.94 3.42
C THR A 94 5.64 6.33 4.31
N ALA A 95 5.86 5.58 5.40
CA ALA A 95 7.03 5.78 6.26
C ALA A 95 8.33 5.60 5.47
N GLY A 96 8.48 4.52 4.69
CA GLY A 96 9.69 4.28 3.89
C GLY A 96 9.96 5.38 2.87
N ALA A 97 8.92 5.81 2.15
CA ALA A 97 9.03 6.92 1.18
C ALA A 97 9.40 8.24 1.87
N ARG A 98 8.87 8.50 3.07
CA ARG A 98 9.16 9.71 3.85
C ARG A 98 10.61 9.77 4.32
N PHE A 99 11.19 8.62 4.70
CA PHE A 99 12.62 8.48 5.02
C PHE A 99 13.52 8.69 3.79
N ALA A 100 13.01 8.41 2.59
CA ALA A 100 13.68 8.75 1.32
C ALA A 100 13.42 10.19 0.85
N PHE A 101 12.66 11.00 1.60
CA PHE A 101 12.19 12.33 1.20
C PHE A 101 11.49 12.34 -0.17
N ARG A 102 10.72 11.28 -0.47
CA ARG A 102 10.00 11.16 -1.74
C ARG A 102 8.51 11.46 -1.60
N PRO A 103 7.91 12.15 -2.59
CA PRO A 103 6.47 12.35 -2.61
C PRO A 103 5.73 11.03 -2.79
N THR A 104 4.59 10.92 -2.11
CA THR A 104 3.72 9.75 -2.15
C THR A 104 2.36 10.09 -2.75
N VAL A 105 1.82 9.14 -3.50
CA VAL A 105 0.43 9.14 -3.99
C VAL A 105 -0.25 7.90 -3.40
N LEU A 106 -1.24 8.09 -2.54
CA LEU A 106 -2.03 6.98 -1.99
C LEU A 106 -3.29 6.77 -2.83
N LYS A 107 -3.59 5.53 -3.19
CA LYS A 107 -4.93 5.15 -3.66
C LYS A 107 -5.66 4.43 -2.54
N ILE A 108 -6.68 5.08 -2.00
CA ILE A 108 -7.53 4.58 -0.92
C ILE A 108 -8.89 4.25 -1.49
N VAL A 109 -9.34 3.00 -1.32
CA VAL A 109 -10.61 2.49 -1.86
C VAL A 109 -11.66 2.31 -0.77
N GLY A 110 -11.24 2.15 0.49
CA GLY A 110 -12.09 2.00 1.65
C GLY A 110 -11.38 2.50 2.92
N ASP A 111 -12.11 2.56 4.03
CA ASP A 111 -11.56 2.94 5.33
C ASP A 111 -10.90 1.71 5.99
N PHE A 112 -9.57 1.69 5.99
CA PHE A 112 -8.81 0.56 6.53
C PHE A 112 -9.10 0.33 8.02
N SER A 113 -9.23 1.39 8.82
CA SER A 113 -9.46 1.31 10.25
C SER A 113 -10.82 0.68 10.57
N TRP A 114 -11.86 1.08 9.85
CA TRP A 114 -13.19 0.50 9.92
C TRP A 114 -13.18 -0.96 9.45
N GLU A 115 -12.66 -1.25 8.26
CA GLU A 115 -12.55 -2.62 7.74
C GLU A 115 -11.74 -3.55 8.64
N TYR A 116 -10.69 -3.01 9.28
CA TYR A 116 -9.90 -3.75 10.26
C TYR A 116 -10.71 -4.05 11.52
N ALA A 117 -11.47 -3.08 12.03
CA ALA A 117 -12.30 -3.25 13.21
C ALA A 117 -13.43 -4.27 12.97
N ILE A 118 -14.10 -4.22 11.81
CA ILE A 118 -15.11 -5.21 11.40
C ILE A 118 -14.50 -6.62 11.32
N ARG A 119 -13.36 -6.79 10.62
CA ARG A 119 -12.70 -8.10 10.48
C ARG A 119 -12.27 -8.74 11.81
N HIS A 120 -12.02 -7.92 12.83
CA HIS A 120 -11.64 -8.39 14.17
C HIS A 120 -12.81 -8.43 15.15
N ASN A 121 -14.05 -8.24 14.69
CA ASN A 121 -15.26 -8.17 15.52
C ASN A 121 -15.12 -7.17 16.67
N TRP A 122 -14.51 -6.01 16.42
CA TRP A 122 -14.34 -4.95 17.42
C TRP A 122 -15.49 -3.94 17.44
N THR A 123 -16.28 -3.91 16.38
CA THR A 123 -17.51 -3.13 16.18
C THR A 123 -18.32 -3.81 15.08
N ASP A 124 -19.61 -3.55 15.05
CA ASP A 124 -20.57 -3.89 14.00
C ASP A 124 -21.19 -2.62 13.35
N ASP A 125 -20.69 -1.44 13.72
CA ASP A 125 -21.18 -0.16 13.21
C ASP A 125 -20.94 -0.03 11.71
N GLY A 126 -21.93 0.52 11.01
CA GLY A 126 -21.77 0.98 9.64
C GLY A 126 -20.71 2.09 9.54
N ILE A 127 -20.17 2.29 8.34
CA ILE A 127 -19.05 3.23 8.13
C ILE A 127 -19.36 4.65 8.61
N ASP A 128 -20.57 5.16 8.40
CA ASP A 128 -20.95 6.52 8.81
C ASP A 128 -20.97 6.69 10.34
N ALA A 129 -21.51 5.70 11.05
CA ALA A 129 -21.50 5.66 12.51
C ALA A 129 -20.06 5.56 13.03
N TYR A 130 -19.23 4.73 12.40
CA TYR A 130 -17.82 4.59 12.75
C TYR A 130 -17.05 5.91 12.66
N GLN A 131 -17.32 6.77 11.68
CA GLN A 131 -16.60 8.04 11.53
C GLN A 131 -16.84 9.03 12.68
N SER A 132 -17.99 8.94 13.35
CA SER A 132 -18.38 9.89 14.40
C SER A 132 -18.29 9.33 15.81
N ALA A 133 -18.23 8.00 15.97
CA ALA A 133 -18.19 7.36 17.26
C ALA A 133 -16.78 7.35 17.89
N ASN A 134 -16.76 7.33 19.23
CA ASN A 134 -15.57 7.11 20.04
C ASN A 134 -15.43 5.62 20.37
N TYR A 135 -14.24 5.07 20.14
CA TYR A 135 -13.97 3.66 20.40
C TYR A 135 -12.89 3.43 21.47
N PRO A 136 -12.75 2.20 22.00
CA PRO A 136 -11.62 1.85 22.87
C PRO A 136 -10.27 2.12 22.20
N LYS A 137 -9.26 2.45 23.02
CA LYS A 137 -7.91 2.85 22.57
C LYS A 137 -7.31 1.95 21.48
N LYS A 138 -7.57 0.64 21.51
CA LYS A 138 -7.07 -0.31 20.48
C LYS A 138 -7.56 0.02 19.06
N ILE A 139 -8.81 0.48 18.91
CA ILE A 139 -9.40 0.85 17.61
C ILE A 139 -8.87 2.23 17.21
N GLU A 140 -8.84 3.17 18.16
CA GLU A 140 -8.33 4.52 17.92
C GLU A 140 -6.85 4.51 17.49
N LEU A 141 -6.04 3.57 17.98
CA LEU A 141 -4.64 3.42 17.52
C LEU A 141 -4.57 3.09 16.03
N VAL A 142 -5.46 2.25 15.50
CA VAL A 142 -5.52 1.93 14.07
C VAL A 142 -5.97 3.16 13.27
N ARG A 143 -6.98 3.87 13.78
CA ARG A 143 -7.48 5.12 13.19
C ARG A 143 -6.40 6.21 13.14
N VAL A 144 -5.65 6.37 14.22
CA VAL A 144 -4.51 7.29 14.29
C VAL A 144 -3.43 6.91 13.29
N ALA A 145 -3.10 5.61 13.16
CA ALA A 145 -2.14 5.15 12.17
C ALA A 145 -2.60 5.45 10.74
N GLN A 146 -3.90 5.25 10.45
CA GLN A 146 -4.51 5.62 9.18
C GLN A 146 -4.41 7.11 8.89
N ASN A 147 -4.87 7.93 9.83
CA ASN A 147 -4.83 9.38 9.70
C ASN A 147 -3.40 9.90 9.52
N LEU A 148 -2.42 9.27 10.18
CA LEU A 148 -1.02 9.64 10.05
C LEU A 148 -0.51 9.43 8.62
N TYR A 149 -0.67 8.25 8.03
CA TYR A 149 -0.18 8.04 6.65
C TYR A 149 -0.94 8.88 5.63
N CYS A 150 -2.24 9.14 5.84
CA CYS A 150 -3.02 10.04 4.99
C CYS A 150 -2.48 11.48 5.04
N ARG A 151 -2.19 12.00 6.24
CA ARG A 151 -1.63 13.35 6.42
C ARG A 151 -0.22 13.51 5.84
N LEU A 152 0.56 12.43 5.86
CA LEU A 152 1.91 12.42 5.28
C LEU A 152 1.90 12.26 3.75
N ALA A 153 0.76 11.91 3.16
CA ALA A 153 0.65 11.73 1.72
C ALA A 153 0.75 13.06 0.95
N GLY A 154 1.49 13.07 -0.16
CA GLY A 154 1.52 14.25 -1.04
C GLY A 154 0.21 14.43 -1.81
N ARG A 155 -0.40 13.30 -2.21
CA ARG A 155 -1.72 13.23 -2.86
C ARG A 155 -2.46 11.96 -2.44
N ILE A 156 -3.78 12.05 -2.39
CA ILE A 156 -4.68 10.91 -2.19
C ILE A 156 -5.62 10.84 -3.39
N ILE A 157 -5.77 9.66 -3.96
CA ILE A 157 -6.70 9.31 -5.02
C ILE A 157 -7.75 8.39 -4.40
N VAL A 158 -9.01 8.76 -4.56
CA VAL A 158 -10.17 7.95 -4.19
C VAL A 158 -10.97 7.61 -5.45
N PRO A 159 -11.69 6.47 -5.48
CA PRO A 159 -12.69 6.26 -6.51
C PRO A 159 -13.73 7.38 -6.46
N SER A 160 -14.21 7.83 -7.61
CA SER A 160 -15.37 8.72 -7.71
C SER A 160 -16.65 7.90 -7.58
N ASP A 161 -17.65 8.48 -6.94
CA ASP A 161 -19.05 8.01 -7.01
C ASP A 161 -19.60 8.12 -8.44
#